data_AF-A0A453MS82-F1
#
_entry.id   AF-A0A453MS82-F1
#
_cell.length_a   1.000
_cell.length_b   1.000
_cell.length_c   1.000
_cell.angle_alpha   90.00
_cell.angle_beta   90.00
_cell.angle_gamma   90.00
#
_symmetry.space_group_name_H-M   'P 1'
#
loop_
_entity.id
_entity.type
_entity.pdbx_description
1 polymer ?
#
loop_
_entity_poly.entity_id
_entity_poly.type
_entity_poly.pdbx_seq_one_letter_code
_entity_poly.pdbx_strand_id
1 'polypeptide(L)' 'MANLGGGAEAHARFKQYEYRANSSLVLTTDSRPRDTHEPTGEPETLWGRIDKRSFGDRAVQAKPPDLEDRLTKSRKKKER' A
#
# COMPACT_ATOMS: atom_id res chain seq x y z
N MET A 1 19.20 -56.48 -32.60
CA MET A 1 18.51 -55.29 -32.05
C MET A 1 18.76 -55.26 -30.55
N ALA A 2 19.91 -54.74 -30.13
CA ALA A 2 20.27 -54.64 -28.72
C ALA A 2 20.07 -53.20 -28.24
N ASN A 3 18.94 -52.94 -27.59
CA ASN A 3 18.66 -51.69 -26.90
C ASN A 3 19.48 -51.63 -25.61
N LEU A 4 20.74 -51.19 -25.70
CA LEU A 4 21.56 -50.84 -24.53
C LEU A 4 21.54 -49.32 -24.33
N GLY A 5 20.38 -48.78 -23.98
CA GLY A 5 20.18 -47.36 -23.64
C GLY A 5 20.13 -47.13 -22.13
N GLY A 6 20.86 -47.90 -21.34
CA GLY A 6 20.89 -47.83 -19.88
C GLY A 6 22.28 -47.46 -19.38
N GLY A 7 22.62 -46.18 -19.45
CA GLY A 7 23.92 -45.66 -19.03
C GLY A 7 23.83 -44.21 -18.57
N ALA A 8 24.97 -43.62 -18.21
CA ALA A 8 25.08 -42.24 -17.73
C ALA A 8 24.38 -41.21 -18.63
N GLU A 9 24.30 -41.46 -19.95
CA GLU A 9 23.57 -40.61 -20.90
C GLU A 9 22.05 -40.61 -20.69
N ALA A 10 21.44 -41.75 -20.36
CA ALA A 10 19.99 -41.82 -20.10
C ALA A 10 19.64 -41.09 -18.78
N HIS A 11 20.50 -41.23 -17.77
CA HIS A 11 20.37 -40.48 -16.52
C HIS A 11 20.62 -38.98 -16.70
N ALA A 12 21.57 -38.59 -17.55
CA ALA A 12 21.82 -37.19 -17.88
C ALA A 12 20.62 -36.56 -18.61
N ARG A 13 20.01 -37.27 -19.56
CA ARG A 13 18.78 -36.83 -20.23
C ARG A 13 17.60 -36.72 -19.26
N PHE A 14 17.48 -37.64 -18.30
CA PHE A 14 16.42 -37.55 -17.28
C PHE A 14 16.61 -36.32 -16.37
N LYS A 15 17.85 -36.01 -15.99
CA LYS A 15 18.20 -34.79 -15.23
C LYS A 15 17.97 -33.49 -16.01
N GLN A 16 17.99 -33.52 -17.35
CA GLN A 16 17.72 -32.34 -18.19
C GLN A 16 16.25 -31.89 -18.15
N TYR A 17 15.31 -32.81 -17.94
CA TYR A 17 13.88 -32.50 -17.79
C TYR A 17 13.46 -32.31 -16.33
N GLU A 18 14.40 -32.44 -15.39
CA GLU A 18 14.16 -32.19 -13.99
C GLU A 18 14.02 -30.67 -13.79
N TYR A 19 12.79 -30.19 -13.66
CA TYR A 19 12.46 -28.79 -13.37
C TYR A 19 12.92 -28.32 -11.97
N ARG A 20 13.83 -29.05 -11.31
CA ARG A 20 14.45 -28.67 -10.04
C ARG A 20 15.21 -27.35 -10.14
N ALA A 21 15.82 -27.07 -11.28
CA ALA A 21 16.61 -25.84 -11.47
C ALA A 21 15.75 -24.56 -11.45
N ASN A 22 14.46 -24.66 -11.76
CA ASN A 22 13.51 -23.54 -11.76
C ASN A 22 12.43 -23.65 -10.67
N SER A 23 12.47 -24.66 -9.80
CA SER A 23 11.53 -24.80 -8.70
C SER A 23 12.01 -24.00 -7.48
N SER A 24 12.01 -22.67 -7.58
CA SER A 24 12.00 -21.83 -6.39
C SER A 24 10.59 -21.87 -5.81
N LEU A 25 10.25 -22.96 -5.11
CA LEU A 25 9.09 -22.93 -4.24
C LEU A 25 9.43 -21.97 -3.09
N VAL A 26 9.03 -20.71 -3.25
CA VAL A 26 9.16 -19.65 -2.24
C VAL A 26 8.15 -19.94 -1.13
N LEU A 27 8.41 -20.99 -0.35
CA LEU A 27 7.73 -21.29 0.92
C LEU A 27 8.44 -20.63 2.12
N THR A 28 9.41 -19.76 1.86
CA THR A 28 10.15 -19.05 2.92
C THR A 28 9.82 -17.56 3.01
N THR A 29 8.90 -17.05 2.17
CA THR A 29 8.31 -15.72 2.42
C THR A 29 7.39 -15.73 3.63
N ASP A 30 6.91 -16.90 4.04
CA ASP A 30 6.06 -17.07 5.23
C ASP A 30 6.84 -17.48 6.49
N SER A 31 8.14 -17.80 6.37
CA SER A 31 8.98 -18.24 7.50
C SER A 31 10.08 -17.26 7.92
N ARG A 32 10.25 -16.14 7.19
CA ARG A 32 11.01 -15.02 7.72
C ARG A 32 10.13 -14.35 8.77
N PRO A 33 10.59 -14.15 10.02
CA PRO A 33 9.89 -13.24 10.90
C PRO A 33 9.83 -11.93 10.13
N ARG A 34 8.63 -11.51 9.73
CA ARG A 34 8.44 -10.16 9.19
C ARG A 34 9.12 -9.24 10.17
N ASP A 35 9.92 -8.30 9.66
CA ASP A 35 10.46 -7.25 10.51
C ASP A 35 9.26 -6.63 11.23
N THR A 36 9.10 -6.96 12.51
CA THR A 36 7.89 -6.71 13.30
C THR A 36 7.69 -5.22 13.57
N HIS A 37 8.56 -4.38 13.04
CA HIS A 37 8.51 -2.94 13.11
C HIS A 37 7.85 -2.27 11.91
N GLU A 38 7.35 -3.02 10.92
CA GLU A 38 6.50 -2.43 9.91
C GLU A 38 5.14 -2.07 10.53
N PRO A 39 4.73 -0.79 10.54
CA PRO A 39 3.40 -0.42 10.97
C PRO A 39 2.39 -1.08 10.04
N THR A 40 1.44 -1.83 10.60
CA THR A 40 0.46 -2.65 9.88
C THR A 40 -0.40 -1.86 8.89
N GLY A 41 -0.41 -0.52 9.00
CA GLY A 41 -1.25 0.35 8.19
C GLY A 41 -2.74 0.20 8.48
N GLU A 42 -3.08 -0.62 9.47
CA GLU A 42 -4.46 -0.81 9.91
C GLU A 42 -4.94 0.44 10.65
N PRO A 43 -6.19 0.87 10.43
CA PRO A 43 -6.73 2.01 11.14
C PRO A 43 -6.83 1.71 12.64
N GLU A 44 -6.05 2.42 13.44
CA GLU A 44 -6.10 2.30 14.89
C GLU A 44 -7.28 3.07 15.50
N THR A 45 -7.75 2.59 16.64
CA THR A 45 -8.83 3.28 17.36
C THR A 45 -8.36 4.61 17.93
N LEU A 46 -9.24 5.62 17.87
CA LEU A 46 -8.98 6.95 18.41
C LEU A 46 -9.48 7.14 19.86
N TRP A 47 -10.01 6.07 20.46
CA TRP A 47 -10.56 6.08 21.82
C TRP A 47 -9.46 6.39 22.84
N GLY A 48 -9.67 7.41 23.67
CA GLY A 48 -8.69 7.87 24.66
C GLY A 48 -7.46 8.60 24.07
N ARG A 49 -7.34 8.70 22.74
CA ARG A 49 -6.25 9.40 22.04
C ARG A 49 -6.65 10.77 21.48
N ILE A 50 -7.96 11.08 21.48
CA ILE A 50 -8.49 12.37 21.04
C ILE A 50 -9.07 13.14 22.24
N ASP A 51 -8.71 14.42 22.35
CA ASP A 51 -9.45 15.36 23.18
C ASP A 51 -10.70 15.83 22.45
N LYS A 52 -11.86 15.61 23.07
CA LYS A 52 -13.17 16.02 22.53
C LYS A 52 -13.29 17.53 22.41
N ARG A 53 -12.52 18.30 23.20
CA ARG A 53 -12.58 19.77 23.22
C ARG A 53 -11.80 20.43 22.10
N SER A 54 -10.77 19.78 21.56
CA SER A 54 -9.97 20.30 20.44
C SER A 54 -10.59 19.98 19.07
N PHE A 55 -11.80 19.40 19.05
CA PHE A 55 -12.45 19.02 17.81
C PHE A 55 -12.93 20.28 17.08
N GLY A 56 -12.32 20.56 15.93
CA GLY A 56 -12.65 21.74 15.12
C GLY A 56 -11.63 22.86 15.18
N ASP A 57 -10.57 22.78 16.00
CA ASP A 57 -9.53 23.83 16.10
C ASP A 57 -8.85 24.15 14.76
N ARG A 58 -8.80 23.17 13.86
CA ARG A 58 -8.21 23.29 12.51
C ARG A 58 -9.27 23.36 11.41
N ALA A 59 -10.56 23.40 11.74
CA ALA A 59 -11.61 23.46 10.74
C ALA A 59 -11.62 24.86 10.10
N VAL A 60 -11.35 24.92 8.79
CA VAL A 60 -11.42 26.16 8.01
C VAL A 60 -12.68 26.10 7.15
N GLN A 61 -13.56 27.09 7.29
CA GLN A 61 -14.68 27.26 6.36
C GLN A 61 -14.20 28.09 5.17
N ALA A 62 -14.39 27.55 3.97
CA ALA A 62 -14.17 28.31 2.74
C ALA A 62 -15.24 29.42 2.65
N LYS A 63 -14.79 30.66 2.42
CA LYS A 63 -15.72 31.74 2.08
C LYS A 63 -16.20 31.55 0.64
N PRO A 64 -17.50 31.74 0.36
CA PRO A 64 -17.99 31.89 -1.01
C PRO A 64 -17.12 32.88 -1.81
N PRO A 65 -16.74 32.55 -3.06
CA PRO A 65 -15.83 33.39 -3.85
C PRO A 65 -16.37 34.81 -4.10
N ASP A 66 -17.70 34.95 -4.18
CA ASP A 66 -18.36 36.22 -4.46
C ASP A 66 -18.63 37.09 -3.20
N LEU A 67 -18.31 36.61 -1.99
CA LEU A 67 -18.68 37.32 -0.75
C LEU A 67 -17.97 38.66 -0.63
N GLU A 68 -16.65 38.69 -0.81
CA GLU A 68 -15.85 39.90 -0.75
C GLU A 68 -16.32 40.93 -1.81
N ASP A 69 -16.65 40.49 -3.03
CA ASP A 69 -17.17 41.35 -4.09
C ASP A 69 -18.55 41.94 -3.77
N ARG A 70 -19.44 41.15 -3.17
CA ARG A 70 -20.74 41.65 -2.71
C ARG A 70 -20.60 42.64 -1.56
N LEU A 71 -19.71 42.37 -0.60
CA LEU A 71 -19.42 43.23 0.54
C LEU A 71 -18.84 44.58 0.10
N THR A 72 -17.88 44.59 -0.81
CA THR A 72 -17.27 45.82 -1.33
C THR A 72 -18.26 46.65 -2.13
N LYS A 73 -19.08 46.03 -3.00
CA LYS A 73 -20.17 46.71 -3.73
C LYS A 73 -21.19 47.33 -2.78
N SER A 74 -21.61 46.60 -1.74
CA SER A 74 -22.55 47.09 -0.74
C SER A 74 -22.01 48.31 0.03
N ARG A 75 -20.74 48.26 0.48
CA ARG A 75 -20.08 49.39 1.16
C ARG A 75 -20.02 50.64 0.28
N LYS A 76 -19.59 50.50 -0.97
CA LYS A 76 -19.54 51.62 -1.94
C LYS A 76 -20.91 52.24 -2.21
N LYS A 77 -21.99 51.44 -2.21
CA LYS A 77 -23.35 51.94 -2.38
C LYS A 77 -23.84 52.75 -1.18
N LYS A 78 -23.36 52.45 0.03
CA LYS A 78 -23.75 53.13 1.28
C LYS A 78 -23.01 54.46 1.49
N GLU A 79 -21.89 54.66 0.80
CA GLU A 79 -21.04 55.86 0.89
C GLU A 79 -21.41 56.93 -0.15
N ARG A 80 -22.26 56.59 -1.13
CA ARG A 80 -22.86 57.51 -2.12
C ARG A 80 -24.21 58.01 -1.64
#